data_AF-A0A803R2R5-F1
#
_entry.id   AF-A0A803R2R5-F1
#
_cell.length_a   1.000
_cell.length_b   1.000
_cell.length_c   1.000
_cell.angle_alpha   90.00
_cell.angle_beta   90.00
_cell.angle_gamma   90.00
#
_symmetry.space_group_name_H-M   'P 1'
#
loop_
_entity.id
_entity.type
_entity.pdbx_description
1 polymer ?
#
loop_
_entity_poly.entity_id
_entity_poly.type
_entity_poly.pdbx_seq_one_letter_code
_entity_poly.pdbx_strand_id
1 'polypeptide(L)'
;MIEGMRKLWQPCTTRSSPLFLFIFFLFTAALIFSTRFFDTTEILSNLPFHSLPPPQNHTKLNIPVNCTAYGNIGTCPSNHSTAYNPYLDQDRPLSPTCPEYFRWIYEDLKPWAQTGVTRDMVERAESMGLANFRLVIVKGKAYVEYYRHSFQTRDIFTLWGILQLLRRYPGRVPDLDLMFNCGDLPIVQSAVFSGPNAPIPPPVFNYCKDNTTLDIVFPDWSFWGWYEL
;
A
#
# COMPACT_ATOMS: atom_id res chain seq x y z
N MET A 1 -46.38 5.01 23.65
CA MET A 1 -46.62 4.33 24.94
C MET A 1 -46.14 2.90 24.73
N ILE A 2 -45.16 2.49 25.52
CA ILE A 2 -44.18 1.43 25.20
C ILE A 2 -44.80 0.04 25.32
N GLU A 3 -44.75 -0.74 24.25
CA GLU A 3 -45.17 -2.14 24.19
C GLU A 3 -43.94 -3.00 23.84
N GLY A 4 -43.63 -4.00 24.67
CA GLY A 4 -42.67 -5.07 24.31
C GLY A 4 -41.30 -5.11 25.00
N MET A 5 -41.14 -4.64 26.24
CA MET A 5 -39.89 -4.90 26.99
C MET A 5 -39.87 -6.31 27.61
N ARG A 6 -38.94 -7.15 27.13
CA ARG A 6 -38.60 -8.47 27.71
C ARG A 6 -37.53 -8.27 28.81
N LYS A 7 -37.73 -8.87 30.00
CA LYS A 7 -36.73 -8.85 31.09
C LYS A 7 -35.45 -9.58 30.66
N LEU A 8 -34.33 -8.86 30.63
CA LEU A 8 -32.98 -9.37 30.41
C LEU A 8 -32.28 -9.54 31.77
N TRP A 9 -32.51 -10.65 32.47
CA TRP A 9 -31.53 -11.31 33.36
C TRP A 9 -32.17 -12.44 34.18
N GLN A 10 -31.61 -13.65 34.11
CA GLN A 10 -31.66 -14.66 35.16
C GLN A 10 -30.21 -14.97 35.56
N PRO A 11 -29.86 -15.03 36.85
CA PRO A 11 -28.53 -15.42 37.25
C PRO A 11 -28.33 -16.90 36.92
N CYS A 12 -27.39 -17.18 36.01
CA CYS A 12 -26.95 -18.53 35.73
C CYS A 12 -26.05 -19.00 36.88
N THR A 13 -26.57 -19.88 37.74
CA THR A 13 -25.78 -20.56 38.76
C THR A 13 -24.83 -21.53 38.05
N THR A 14 -23.62 -21.08 37.76
CA THR A 14 -22.64 -21.87 37.02
C THR A 14 -22.05 -22.92 37.95
N ARG A 15 -22.54 -24.16 37.85
CA ARG A 15 -21.86 -25.33 38.43
C ARG A 15 -20.64 -25.59 37.54
N SER A 16 -19.48 -25.11 37.96
CA SER A 16 -18.21 -25.30 37.25
C SER A 16 -17.94 -26.80 37.08
N SER A 17 -18.10 -27.29 35.86
CA SER A 17 -17.77 -28.66 35.50
C SER A 17 -16.25 -28.85 35.55
N PRO A 18 -15.72 -29.90 36.18
CA PRO A 18 -14.28 -30.17 36.20
C PRO A 18 -13.70 -30.32 34.78
N LEU A 19 -14.54 -30.68 33.80
CA LEU A 19 -14.17 -30.75 32.39
C LEU A 19 -13.80 -29.37 31.81
N PHE A 20 -14.48 -28.31 32.24
CA PHE A 20 -14.26 -26.95 31.75
C PHE A 20 -12.95 -26.37 32.30
N LEU A 21 -12.65 -26.64 33.57
CA LEU A 21 -11.37 -26.28 34.18
C LEU A 21 -10.20 -27.05 33.53
N PHE A 22 -10.41 -28.32 33.19
CA PHE A 22 -9.41 -29.13 32.49
C PHE A 22 -9.14 -28.60 31.07
N ILE A 23 -10.18 -28.26 30.29
CA ILE A 23 -10.02 -27.66 28.96
C ILE A 23 -9.32 -26.30 29.04
N PHE A 24 -9.66 -25.48 30.04
CA PHE A 24 -9.00 -24.19 30.26
C PHE A 24 -7.51 -24.37 30.56
N PHE A 25 -7.14 -25.35 31.40
CA PHE A 25 -5.75 -25.68 31.68
C PHE A 25 -4.97 -26.20 30.45
N LEU A 26 -5.61 -26.98 29.58
CA LEU A 26 -4.99 -27.43 28.33
C LEU A 26 -4.74 -26.24 27.38
N PHE A 27 -5.69 -25.31 27.27
CA PHE A 27 -5.53 -24.11 26.45
C PHE A 27 -4.42 -23.18 26.97
N THR A 28 -4.36 -22.97 28.29
CA THR A 28 -3.30 -22.12 28.87
C THR A 28 -1.94 -22.79 28.77
N ALA A 29 -1.83 -24.11 28.96
CA ALA A 29 -0.59 -24.86 28.76
C ALA A 29 -0.13 -24.82 27.30
N ALA A 30 -1.05 -24.95 26.33
CA ALA A 30 -0.74 -24.85 24.90
C ALA A 30 -0.29 -23.44 24.50
N LEU A 31 -0.92 -22.39 25.05
CA LEU A 31 -0.50 -21.00 24.85
C LEU A 31 0.91 -20.76 25.42
N ILE A 32 1.16 -21.19 26.66
CA ILE A 32 2.50 -21.07 27.28
C ILE A 32 3.53 -21.84 26.45
N PHE A 33 3.22 -23.07 26.01
CA PHE A 33 4.12 -23.85 25.16
C PHE A 33 4.38 -23.15 23.82
N SER A 34 3.36 -22.59 23.16
CA SER A 34 3.53 -21.84 21.90
C SER A 34 4.40 -20.60 22.06
N THR A 35 4.27 -19.86 23.16
CA THR A 35 5.11 -18.68 23.46
C THR A 35 6.53 -19.04 23.89
N ARG A 36 6.76 -20.26 24.39
CA ARG A 36 8.08 -20.77 24.76
C ARG A 36 8.79 -21.49 23.61
N PHE A 37 8.06 -21.90 22.56
CA PHE A 37 8.62 -22.58 21.38
C PHE A 37 8.89 -21.64 20.20
N PHE A 38 8.25 -20.47 20.16
CA PHE A 38 8.57 -19.40 19.22
C PHE A 38 9.43 -18.32 19.88
N ASP A 39 10.63 -18.71 20.32
CA ASP A 39 11.71 -17.75 20.55
C ASP A 39 12.23 -17.29 19.18
N THR A 40 11.54 -16.32 18.59
CA THR A 40 11.86 -15.76 17.27
C THR A 40 13.07 -14.82 17.30
N THR A 41 13.75 -14.73 18.44
CA THR A 41 14.95 -13.90 18.63
C THR A 41 16.20 -14.50 17.99
N GLU A 42 16.26 -15.83 17.76
CA GLU A 42 17.42 -16.47 17.11
C GLU A 42 17.36 -16.55 15.57
N ILE A 43 16.20 -16.32 14.95
CA ILE A 43 16.08 -16.37 13.47
C ILE A 43 16.48 -15.03 12.83
N LEU A 44 16.38 -13.91 13.56
CA LEU A 44 16.75 -12.58 13.04
C LEU A 44 18.25 -12.26 13.14
N SER A 45 19.00 -12.96 14.00
CA SER A 45 20.43 -12.72 14.22
C SER A 45 21.34 -13.35 13.16
N ASN A 46 20.84 -14.32 12.39
CA ASN A 46 21.61 -15.07 11.40
C ASN A 46 21.33 -14.67 9.94
N LEU A 47 20.49 -13.65 9.71
CA LEU A 47 20.42 -13.04 8.38
C LEU A 47 21.72 -12.25 8.16
N PRO A 48 22.51 -12.55 7.10
CA PRO A 48 23.65 -11.74 6.76
C PRO A 48 23.13 -10.36 6.36
N PHE A 49 23.21 -9.42 7.29
CA PHE A 49 23.04 -8.00 6.98
C PHE A 49 24.22 -7.67 6.08
N HIS A 50 24.00 -7.72 4.77
CA HIS A 50 24.92 -7.10 3.83
C HIS A 50 25.04 -5.65 4.28
N SER A 51 26.22 -5.29 4.76
CA SER A 51 26.57 -3.92 5.03
C SER A 51 26.28 -3.15 3.75
N LEU A 52 25.27 -2.28 3.81
CA LEU A 52 25.04 -1.31 2.76
C LEU A 52 26.38 -0.59 2.56
N PRO A 53 26.86 -0.46 1.31
CA PRO A 53 28.07 0.31 1.06
C PRO A 53 27.91 1.70 1.71
N PRO A 54 28.99 2.27 2.24
CA PRO A 54 28.92 3.57 2.91
C PRO A 54 28.21 4.56 1.99
N PRO A 55 27.29 5.39 2.52
CA PRO A 55 26.55 6.33 1.70
C PRO A 55 27.56 7.17 0.95
N GLN A 56 27.55 7.06 -0.38
CA GLN A 56 28.34 7.95 -1.21
C GLN A 56 27.91 9.39 -0.92
N ASN A 57 28.85 10.33 -1.03
CA ASN A 57 28.62 11.76 -0.84
C ASN A 57 27.70 12.31 -1.93
N HIS A 58 26.42 11.95 -1.89
CA HIS A 58 25.40 12.57 -2.69
C HIS A 58 25.22 13.99 -2.16
N THR A 59 25.36 14.98 -3.03
CA THR A 59 24.92 16.35 -2.75
C THR A 59 23.43 16.26 -2.47
N LYS A 60 23.08 16.26 -1.17
CA LYS A 60 21.71 16.14 -0.71
C LYS A 60 20.94 17.31 -1.32
N LEU A 61 20.03 17.01 -2.25
CA LEU A 61 19.11 18.02 -2.77
C LEU A 61 18.18 18.40 -1.62
N ASN A 62 18.62 19.37 -0.82
CA ASN A 62 17.86 19.89 0.29
C ASN A 62 16.77 20.77 -0.30
N ILE A 63 15.59 20.18 -0.51
CA ILE A 63 14.38 20.95 -0.74
C ILE A 63 13.94 21.43 0.66
N PRO A 64 14.11 22.71 1.02
CA PRO A 64 13.77 23.18 2.35
C PRO A 64 12.24 23.12 2.53
N VAL A 65 11.78 22.27 3.44
CA VAL A 65 10.37 22.19 3.82
C VAL A 65 10.17 23.10 5.04
N ASN A 66 9.72 24.34 4.83
CA ASN A 66 9.41 25.26 5.91
C ASN A 66 7.92 25.19 6.27
N CYS A 67 7.53 24.27 7.14
CA CYS A 67 6.13 24.06 7.52
C CYS A 67 5.47 25.28 8.21
N THR A 68 6.26 26.11 8.91
CA THR A 68 5.75 27.31 9.61
C THR A 68 5.44 28.48 8.67
N ALA A 69 6.12 28.58 7.52
CA ALA A 69 5.81 29.59 6.50
C ALA A 69 4.49 29.30 5.74
N TYR A 70 4.02 28.04 5.75
CA TYR A 70 2.85 27.61 4.99
C TYR A 70 1.57 27.46 5.82
N GLY A 71 1.62 27.80 7.12
CA GLY A 71 0.49 27.63 8.03
C GLY A 71 -0.80 28.37 7.62
N ASN A 72 -0.69 29.39 6.75
CA ASN A 72 -1.83 30.19 6.29
C ASN A 72 -2.11 30.09 4.78
N ILE A 73 -1.28 29.37 4.02
CA ILE A 73 -1.43 29.21 2.57
C ILE A 73 -1.61 27.72 2.31
N GLY A 74 -2.84 27.31 1.97
CA GLY A 74 -3.17 25.91 1.61
C GLY A 74 -2.49 25.42 0.32
N THR A 75 -1.44 26.08 -0.15
CA THR A 75 -0.68 25.77 -1.35
C THR A 75 0.83 25.94 -1.08
N CYS A 76 1.63 24.97 -1.52
CA CYS A 76 3.09 25.11 -1.52
C CYS A 76 3.53 25.98 -2.71
N PRO A 77 4.52 26.89 -2.56
CA PRO A 77 5.07 27.66 -3.67
C PRO A 77 5.65 26.74 -4.74
N SER A 78 5.13 26.86 -5.96
CA SER A 78 5.58 26.09 -7.13
C SER A 78 6.96 26.54 -7.66
N ASN A 79 7.58 27.54 -7.03
CA ASN A 79 8.80 28.19 -7.52
C ASN A 79 10.07 27.34 -7.37
N HIS A 80 10.01 26.22 -6.62
CA HIS A 80 11.09 25.23 -6.60
C HIS A 80 10.98 24.26 -7.78
N SER A 81 10.94 24.81 -8.99
CA SER A 81 11.22 24.04 -10.20
C SER A 81 12.73 23.99 -10.40
N THR A 82 13.46 23.39 -9.45
CA THR A 82 14.83 22.98 -9.77
C THR A 82 14.67 21.86 -10.79
N ALA A 83 14.90 22.18 -12.06
CA ALA A 83 14.97 21.18 -13.12
C ALA A 83 15.83 20.01 -12.61
N TYR A 84 15.33 18.78 -12.78
CA TYR A 84 16.10 17.59 -12.44
C TYR A 84 17.49 17.74 -13.04
N ASN A 85 18.52 17.81 -12.19
CA ASN A 85 19.89 17.93 -12.64
C ASN A 85 20.46 16.51 -12.81
N PRO A 86 20.59 16.00 -14.06
CA PRO A 86 21.14 14.67 -14.30
C PRO A 86 22.58 14.52 -13.78
N TYR A 87 23.32 15.62 -13.59
CA TYR A 87 24.68 15.60 -13.03
C TYR A 87 24.72 15.23 -11.54
N LEU A 88 23.61 15.31 -10.79
CA LEU A 88 23.55 14.87 -9.38
C LEU A 88 23.39 13.34 -9.23
N ASP A 89 23.07 12.64 -10.32
CA ASP A 89 22.84 11.18 -10.36
C ASP A 89 23.99 10.43 -11.08
N GLN A 90 25.00 11.16 -11.57
CA GLN A 90 26.10 10.61 -12.37
C GLN A 90 27.11 9.77 -11.57
N ASP A 91 27.16 9.93 -10.24
CA ASP A 91 28.07 9.14 -9.39
C ASP A 91 27.58 7.71 -9.14
N ARG A 92 26.33 7.39 -9.54
CA ARG A 92 25.83 6.02 -9.46
C ARG A 92 26.26 5.26 -10.72
N PRO A 93 27.13 4.24 -10.62
CA PRO A 93 27.43 3.41 -11.77
C PRO A 93 26.13 2.82 -12.30
N LEU A 94 25.80 3.15 -13.55
CA LEU A 94 24.67 2.59 -14.27
C LEU A 94 24.94 1.09 -14.38
N SER A 95 24.27 0.30 -13.55
CA SER A 95 24.23 -1.15 -13.74
C SER A 95 23.71 -1.41 -15.15
N PRO A 96 24.41 -2.18 -16.00
CA PRO A 96 23.92 -2.52 -17.33
C PRO A 96 22.63 -3.35 -17.27
N THR A 97 22.34 -3.92 -16.10
CA THR A 97 21.18 -4.77 -15.86
C THR A 97 20.21 -4.08 -14.91
N CYS A 98 18.93 -4.06 -15.29
CA CYS A 98 17.84 -3.63 -14.43
C CYS A 98 17.82 -4.52 -13.16
N PRO A 99 17.74 -3.94 -11.95
CA PRO A 99 17.64 -4.73 -10.73
C PRO A 99 16.50 -5.76 -10.75
N GLU A 100 16.76 -6.96 -10.25
CA GLU A 100 15.84 -8.12 -10.35
C GLU A 100 14.44 -7.84 -9.78
N TYR A 101 14.32 -7.02 -8.75
CA TYR A 101 13.03 -6.68 -8.15
C TYR A 101 12.10 -5.91 -9.12
N PHE A 102 12.63 -5.24 -10.14
CA PHE A 102 11.80 -4.59 -11.17
C PHE A 102 11.12 -5.58 -12.12
N ARG A 103 11.50 -6.87 -12.10
CA ARG A 103 10.78 -7.91 -12.85
C ARG A 103 9.30 -7.94 -12.49
N TRP A 104 8.95 -7.68 -11.23
CA TRP A 104 7.55 -7.68 -10.77
C TRP A 104 6.69 -6.64 -11.46
N ILE A 105 7.24 -5.50 -11.90
CA ILE A 105 6.48 -4.53 -12.71
C ILE A 105 5.98 -5.18 -13.99
N TYR A 106 6.83 -5.97 -14.66
CA TYR A 106 6.47 -6.64 -15.90
C TYR A 106 5.45 -7.76 -15.65
N GLU A 107 5.61 -8.52 -14.57
CA GLU A 107 4.64 -9.57 -14.20
C GLU A 107 3.28 -9.00 -13.82
N ASP A 108 3.25 -7.89 -13.08
CA ASP A 108 2.02 -7.23 -12.65
C ASP A 108 1.26 -6.61 -13.82
N LEU A 109 1.97 -6.02 -14.78
CA LEU A 109 1.37 -5.37 -15.96
C LEU A 109 1.09 -6.33 -17.12
N LYS A 110 1.57 -7.58 -17.03
CA LYS A 110 1.40 -8.62 -18.06
C LYS A 110 -0.03 -8.80 -18.56
N PRO A 111 -1.10 -8.74 -17.73
CA PRO A 111 -2.48 -8.92 -18.20
C PRO A 111 -2.90 -7.91 -19.28
N TRP A 112 -2.24 -6.77 -19.36
CA TRP A 112 -2.56 -5.67 -20.28
C TRP A 112 -1.51 -5.44 -21.36
N ALA A 113 -0.44 -6.24 -21.40
CA ALA A 113 0.71 -5.98 -22.27
C ALA A 113 0.35 -5.99 -23.77
N GLN A 114 -0.64 -6.79 -24.18
CA GLN A 114 -1.06 -6.92 -25.59
C GLN A 114 -2.29 -6.07 -25.93
N THR A 115 -3.18 -5.87 -24.97
CA THR A 115 -4.48 -5.22 -25.16
C THR A 115 -4.48 -3.75 -24.79
N GLY A 116 -3.50 -3.33 -23.98
CA GLY A 116 -3.47 -2.02 -23.35
C GLY A 116 -4.53 -1.88 -22.25
N VAL A 117 -4.59 -0.67 -21.70
CA VAL A 117 -5.58 -0.27 -20.70
C VAL A 117 -6.52 0.73 -21.35
N THR A 118 -7.81 0.40 -21.40
CA THR A 118 -8.85 1.32 -21.89
C THR A 118 -9.45 2.12 -20.74
N ARG A 119 -10.03 3.27 -21.07
CA ARG A 119 -10.77 4.09 -20.10
C ARG A 119 -11.86 3.30 -19.38
N ASP A 120 -12.64 2.52 -20.13
CA ASP A 120 -13.70 1.68 -19.59
C ASP A 120 -13.17 0.66 -18.58
N MET A 121 -11.93 0.16 -18.75
CA MET A 121 -11.31 -0.75 -17.79
C MET A 121 -10.96 -0.06 -16.48
N VAL A 122 -10.46 1.17 -16.56
CA VAL A 122 -10.14 1.98 -15.37
C VAL A 122 -11.43 2.30 -14.61
N GLU A 123 -12.45 2.84 -15.30
CA GLU A 123 -13.73 3.22 -14.69
C GLU A 123 -14.49 2.01 -14.12
N ARG A 124 -14.31 0.80 -14.69
CA ARG A 124 -14.89 -0.42 -14.11
C ARG A 124 -14.39 -0.72 -12.70
N ALA A 125 -13.18 -0.33 -12.33
CA ALA A 125 -12.65 -0.56 -10.98
C ALA A 125 -13.56 0.04 -9.90
N GLU A 126 -14.06 1.25 -10.12
CA GLU A 126 -15.01 1.91 -9.22
C GLU A 126 -16.34 1.13 -9.18
N SER A 127 -16.91 0.81 -10.36
CA SER A 127 -18.21 0.13 -10.47
C SER A 127 -18.20 -1.26 -9.80
N MET A 128 -17.06 -1.94 -9.83
CA MET A 128 -16.85 -3.24 -9.19
C MET A 128 -16.49 -3.10 -7.70
N GLY A 129 -16.31 -1.88 -7.21
CA GLY A 129 -15.97 -1.62 -5.84
C GLY A 129 -14.55 -2.00 -5.44
N LEU A 130 -13.62 -1.88 -6.38
CA LEU A 130 -12.22 -2.28 -6.21
C LEU A 130 -11.30 -1.09 -5.86
N ALA A 131 -11.81 0.14 -5.81
CA ALA A 131 -11.00 1.31 -5.53
C ALA A 131 -11.51 2.09 -4.31
N ASN A 132 -10.57 2.59 -3.50
CA ASN A 132 -10.81 3.61 -2.49
C ASN A 132 -10.74 5.01 -3.10
N PHE A 133 -9.78 5.25 -3.99
CA PHE A 133 -9.64 6.53 -4.68
C PHE A 133 -9.09 6.35 -6.11
N ARG A 134 -9.36 7.35 -6.94
CA ARG A 134 -8.76 7.55 -8.26
C ARG A 134 -7.76 8.69 -8.21
N LEU A 135 -6.63 8.50 -8.86
CA LEU A 135 -5.60 9.51 -9.03
C LEU A 135 -5.37 9.74 -10.52
N VAL A 136 -5.49 11.00 -10.94
CA VAL A 136 -5.20 11.44 -12.30
C VAL A 136 -4.02 12.40 -12.26
N ILE A 137 -3.03 12.18 -13.12
CA ILE A 137 -1.90 13.09 -13.32
C ILE A 137 -2.01 13.65 -14.73
N VAL A 138 -2.08 14.98 -14.86
CA VAL A 138 -2.07 15.67 -16.16
C VAL A 138 -1.10 16.82 -16.09
N LYS A 139 -0.12 16.86 -17.01
CA LYS A 139 0.91 17.91 -17.10
C LYS A 139 1.62 18.13 -15.76
N GLY A 140 1.95 17.05 -15.06
CA GLY A 140 2.65 17.07 -13.77
C GLY A 140 1.80 17.53 -12.58
N LYS A 141 0.48 17.70 -12.75
CA LYS A 141 -0.46 18.03 -11.67
C LYS A 141 -1.30 16.81 -11.33
N ALA A 142 -1.36 16.48 -10.04
CA ALA A 142 -2.16 15.39 -9.51
C ALA A 142 -3.56 15.88 -9.08
N TYR A 143 -4.57 15.08 -9.39
CA TYR A 143 -5.98 15.26 -9.06
C TYR A 143 -6.49 13.97 -8.42
N VAL A 144 -7.25 14.07 -7.34
CA VAL A 144 -7.76 12.91 -6.61
C VAL A 144 -9.28 12.97 -6.50
N GLU A 145 -9.91 11.82 -6.70
CA GLU A 145 -11.34 11.59 -6.44
C GLU A 145 -11.45 10.42 -5.46
N TYR A 146 -12.23 10.59 -4.39
CA TYR A 146 -12.41 9.57 -3.37
C TYR A 146 -13.73 8.85 -3.57
N TYR A 147 -13.69 7.52 -3.62
CA TYR A 147 -14.89 6.67 -3.74
C TYR A 147 -15.29 6.07 -2.39
N ARG A 148 -14.31 5.67 -1.58
CA ARG A 148 -14.51 5.01 -0.29
C ARG A 148 -13.47 5.44 0.71
N HIS A 149 -13.84 5.38 1.99
CA HIS A 149 -12.90 5.65 3.06
C HIS A 149 -11.74 4.65 3.03
N SER A 150 -10.52 5.16 3.02
CA SER A 150 -9.31 4.38 3.23
C SER A 150 -9.10 4.17 4.73
N PHE A 151 -8.66 2.98 5.13
CA PHE A 151 -8.37 2.72 6.53
C PHE A 151 -7.23 3.64 7.00
N GLN A 152 -7.42 4.32 8.14
CA GLN A 152 -6.42 5.22 8.72
C GLN A 152 -5.98 6.30 7.71
N THR A 153 -4.69 6.66 7.67
CA THR A 153 -4.14 7.70 6.78
C THR A 153 -3.38 7.12 5.59
N ARG A 154 -3.72 5.90 5.18
CA ARG A 154 -3.01 5.16 4.12
C ARG A 154 -3.03 5.90 2.79
N ASP A 155 -4.20 6.40 2.38
CA ASP A 155 -4.37 7.22 1.18
C ASP A 155 -3.53 8.49 1.24
N ILE A 156 -3.53 9.19 2.37
CA ILE A 156 -2.75 10.41 2.57
C ILE A 156 -1.26 10.12 2.34
N PHE A 157 -0.69 9.09 2.97
CA PHE A 157 0.73 8.78 2.80
C PHE A 157 1.09 8.30 1.39
N THR A 158 0.24 7.53 0.72
CA THR A 158 0.41 7.19 -0.70
C THR A 158 0.40 8.43 -1.59
N LEU A 159 -0.55 9.35 -1.38
CA LEU A 159 -0.61 10.61 -2.12
C LEU A 159 0.64 11.47 -1.85
N TRP A 160 1.11 11.54 -0.61
CA TRP A 160 2.35 12.24 -0.26
C TRP A 160 3.56 11.65 -0.98
N GLY A 161 3.65 10.33 -1.09
CA GLY A 161 4.72 9.67 -1.82
C GLY A 161 4.72 10.02 -3.31
N ILE A 162 3.54 10.06 -3.92
CA ILE A 162 3.37 10.45 -5.32
C ILE A 162 3.72 11.93 -5.53
N LEU A 163 3.33 12.81 -4.62
CA LEU A 163 3.71 14.23 -4.67
C LEU A 163 5.23 14.40 -4.54
N GLN A 164 5.91 13.58 -3.74
CA GLN A 164 7.38 13.58 -3.68
C GLN A 164 8.00 13.10 -5.00
N LEU A 165 7.44 12.05 -5.63
CA LEU A 165 7.88 11.56 -6.94
C LEU A 165 7.78 12.66 -8.00
N LEU A 166 6.63 13.35 -8.07
CA LEU A 166 6.40 14.44 -9.03
C LEU A 166 7.38 15.61 -8.82
N ARG A 167 7.70 15.94 -7.57
CA ARG A 167 8.69 16.98 -7.23
C ARG A 167 10.12 16.56 -7.57
N ARG A 168 10.46 15.28 -7.38
CA ARG A 168 11.81 14.75 -7.65
C ARG A 168 12.09 14.61 -9.14
N TYR A 169 11.06 14.30 -9.94
CA TYR A 169 11.19 14.05 -11.38
C TYR A 169 10.21 14.90 -12.22
N PRO A 170 10.33 16.24 -12.17
CA PRO A 170 9.44 17.14 -12.89
C PRO A 170 9.50 16.87 -14.41
N GLY A 171 8.32 16.73 -15.03
CA GLY A 171 8.19 16.49 -16.47
C GLY A 171 8.56 15.07 -16.95
N ARG A 172 8.95 14.16 -16.05
CA ARG A 172 9.26 12.76 -16.40
C ARG A 172 8.13 11.78 -16.12
N VAL A 173 7.26 12.11 -15.16
CA VAL A 173 6.06 11.31 -14.90
C VAL A 173 5.03 11.64 -15.99
N PRO A 174 4.57 10.65 -16.77
CA PRO A 174 3.60 10.87 -17.84
C PRO A 174 2.23 11.22 -17.28
N ASP A 175 1.32 11.60 -18.19
CA ASP A 175 -0.10 11.69 -17.84
C ASP A 175 -0.63 10.28 -17.55
N LEU A 176 -1.33 10.13 -16.42
CA LEU A 176 -1.74 8.83 -15.86
C LEU A 176 -3.15 8.91 -15.27
N ASP A 177 -3.86 7.78 -15.26
CA ASP A 177 -5.18 7.60 -14.67
C ASP A 177 -5.20 6.26 -13.93
N LEU A 178 -5.16 6.33 -12.59
CA LEU A 178 -4.84 5.21 -11.72
C LEU A 178 -5.94 4.99 -10.68
N MET A 179 -6.27 3.73 -10.43
CA MET A 179 -7.22 3.30 -9.40
C MET A 179 -6.46 2.65 -8.25
N PHE A 180 -6.69 3.10 -7.01
CA PHE A 180 -6.01 2.60 -5.83
C PHE A 180 -6.97 1.93 -4.85
N ASN A 181 -6.59 0.74 -4.38
CA ASN A 181 -7.12 0.10 -3.18
C ASN A 181 -6.14 0.30 -2.03
N CYS A 182 -6.67 0.66 -0.86
CA CYS A 182 -5.88 0.87 0.35
C CYS A 182 -6.02 -0.26 1.40
N GLY A 183 -6.70 -1.35 1.06
CA GLY A 183 -6.87 -2.52 1.93
C GLY A 183 -5.59 -3.35 2.08
N ASP A 184 -5.60 -4.26 3.06
CA ASP A 184 -4.50 -5.22 3.28
C ASP A 184 -4.57 -6.43 2.36
N LEU A 185 -5.78 -6.79 1.92
CA LEU A 185 -6.02 -7.96 1.09
C LEU A 185 -6.00 -7.59 -0.39
N PRO A 186 -5.39 -8.41 -1.25
CA PRO A 186 -5.56 -8.28 -2.70
C PRO A 186 -7.00 -8.63 -3.09
N ILE A 187 -7.52 -7.99 -4.14
CA ILE A 187 -8.96 -7.99 -4.43
C ILE A 187 -9.31 -8.30 -5.90
N VAL A 188 -8.37 -8.17 -6.85
CA VAL A 188 -8.63 -8.43 -8.27
C VAL A 188 -8.48 -9.91 -8.54
N GLN A 189 -9.49 -10.70 -8.16
CA GLN A 189 -9.46 -12.16 -8.23
C GLN A 189 -9.29 -12.67 -9.67
N SER A 190 -8.20 -13.36 -9.96
CA SER A 190 -7.86 -13.86 -11.30
C SER A 190 -8.93 -14.78 -11.89
N ALA A 191 -9.59 -15.57 -11.03
CA ALA A 191 -10.66 -16.48 -11.41
C ALA A 191 -11.85 -15.78 -12.09
N VAL A 192 -12.14 -14.52 -11.73
CA VAL A 192 -13.24 -13.73 -12.32
C VAL A 192 -12.93 -13.32 -13.76
N PHE A 193 -11.64 -13.18 -14.08
CA PHE A 193 -11.15 -12.70 -15.38
C PHE A 193 -10.53 -13.83 -16.23
N SER A 194 -10.75 -15.08 -15.82
CA SER A 194 -10.25 -16.26 -16.52
C SER A 194 -11.36 -16.91 -17.34
N GLY A 195 -11.15 -17.05 -18.65
CA GLY A 195 -12.03 -17.83 -19.54
C GLY A 195 -12.22 -17.25 -20.93
N PRO A 196 -12.83 -17.99 -21.87
CA PRO A 196 -12.93 -17.61 -23.29
C PRO A 196 -13.69 -16.29 -23.57
N ASN A 197 -14.55 -15.87 -22.64
CA ASN A 197 -15.37 -14.66 -22.73
C ASN A 197 -15.23 -13.76 -21.49
N ALA A 198 -14.16 -13.95 -20.70
CA ALA A 198 -13.95 -13.15 -19.52
C ALA A 198 -13.54 -11.72 -19.91
N PRO A 199 -14.05 -10.68 -19.22
CA PRO A 199 -13.58 -9.33 -19.46
C PRO A 199 -12.11 -9.21 -19.05
N ILE A 200 -11.38 -8.32 -19.71
CA ILE A 200 -10.00 -7.99 -19.28
C ILE A 200 -10.09 -7.31 -17.90
N PRO A 201 -9.24 -7.71 -16.93
CA PRO A 201 -9.28 -7.17 -15.58
C PRO A 201 -9.10 -5.65 -15.55
N PRO A 202 -9.74 -4.94 -14.59
CA PRO A 202 -9.44 -3.54 -14.33
C PRO A 202 -8.05 -3.42 -13.68
N PRO A 203 -7.20 -2.45 -14.08
CA PRO A 203 -5.91 -2.24 -13.45
C PRO A 203 -6.10 -1.49 -12.13
N VAL A 204 -5.84 -2.18 -11.02
CA VAL A 204 -5.99 -1.62 -9.67
C VAL A 204 -4.66 -1.76 -8.94
N PHE A 205 -4.18 -0.63 -8.40
CA PHE A 205 -3.00 -0.59 -7.55
C PHE A 205 -3.36 -0.97 -6.12
N ASN A 206 -2.55 -1.82 -5.51
CA ASN A 206 -2.74 -2.31 -4.16
C ASN A 206 -1.37 -2.48 -3.49
N TYR A 207 -1.34 -2.55 -2.17
CA TYR A 207 -0.11 -2.74 -1.40
C TYR A 207 0.32 -4.21 -1.35
N CYS A 208 -0.64 -5.12 -1.47
CA CYS A 208 -0.46 -6.56 -1.39
C CYS A 208 -0.95 -7.25 -2.66
N LYS A 209 -0.31 -8.38 -2.98
CA LYS A 209 -0.67 -9.28 -4.08
C LYS A 209 -0.32 -10.72 -3.71
N ASP A 210 -1.08 -11.67 -4.26
CA ASP A 210 -0.76 -13.09 -4.23
C ASP A 210 -0.87 -13.74 -5.62
N ASN A 211 -0.66 -15.05 -5.71
CA ASN A 211 -0.72 -15.79 -6.97
C ASN A 211 -2.14 -16.03 -7.50
N THR A 212 -3.17 -15.64 -6.75
CA THR A 212 -4.58 -15.76 -7.14
C THR A 212 -5.19 -14.44 -7.58
N THR A 213 -4.42 -13.36 -7.53
CA THR A 213 -4.88 -11.99 -7.75
C THR A 213 -4.08 -11.27 -8.83
N LEU A 214 -4.70 -10.25 -9.43
CA LEU A 214 -4.17 -9.48 -10.57
C LEU A 214 -3.94 -8.01 -10.20
N ASP A 215 -3.91 -7.69 -8.90
CA ASP A 215 -3.55 -6.38 -8.40
C ASP A 215 -2.14 -5.98 -8.91
N ILE A 216 -1.92 -4.67 -9.05
CA ILE A 216 -0.62 -4.09 -9.39
C ILE A 216 0.02 -3.61 -8.10
N VAL A 217 1.18 -4.15 -7.72
CA VAL A 217 1.80 -3.78 -6.45
C VAL A 217 2.34 -2.36 -6.51
N PHE A 218 1.95 -1.55 -5.54
CA PHE A 218 2.50 -0.23 -5.28
C PHE A 218 3.24 -0.24 -3.94
N PRO A 219 4.39 0.46 -3.79
CA PRO A 219 5.05 0.59 -2.50
C PRO A 219 4.07 1.11 -1.45
N ASP A 220 4.01 0.45 -0.31
CA ASP A 220 2.98 0.71 0.67
C ASP A 220 3.16 2.08 1.33
N TRP A 221 2.08 2.56 1.94
CA TRP A 221 2.00 3.86 2.59
C TRP A 221 3.08 4.03 3.68
N SER A 222 3.53 2.94 4.30
CA SER A 222 4.49 2.96 5.40
C SER A 222 5.88 3.47 4.99
N PHE A 223 6.25 3.39 3.70
CA PHE A 223 7.50 3.98 3.19
C PHE A 223 7.59 5.50 3.41
N TRP A 224 6.44 6.19 3.44
CA TRP A 224 6.39 7.65 3.55
C TRP A 224 6.00 8.15 4.94
N GLY A 225 5.41 7.29 5.74
CA GLY A 225 5.16 7.57 7.14
C GLY A 225 4.15 6.63 7.75
N TRP A 226 4.33 6.47 9.06
CA TRP A 226 3.35 5.89 9.95
C TRP A 226 3.63 6.45 11.34
N TYR A 227 2.72 7.26 11.88
CA TYR A 227 2.85 7.77 13.25
C TYR A 227 1.79 7.20 14.19
N GLU A 228 0.91 6.33 13.70
CA GLU A 228 -0.32 5.92 14.38
C GLU A 228 -0.17 4.62 15.18
N LEU A 229 1.04 4.35 15.70
CA LEU A 229 1.28 3.31 16.72
C LEU A 229 1.43 3.93 18.10
#